data_AF-A0A974TSM1-F1
#
_entry.id   AF-A0A974TSM1-F1
#
_cell.length_a   1.000
_cell.length_b   1.000
_cell.length_c   1.000
_cell.angle_alpha   90.00
_cell.angle_beta   90.00
_cell.angle_gamma   90.00
#
_symmetry.space_group_name_H-M   'P 1'
#
loop_
_entity.id
_entity.type
_entity.pdbx_description
1 polymer ?
#
loop_
_entity_poly.entity_id
_entity_poly.type
_entity_poly.pdbx_seq_one_letter_code
_entity_poly.pdbx_strand_id
1 'polypeptide(L)'
;MGEIRYLPNRGLLKDESIQRIVAAAKANAGLWLMVKERAVEKRAINAELERLGADAKDLDRLFPTGLKPTIAELADELVSTMFRNCLPEIGSRVQTALLEAAESELDGGSLQP
;
A
#
# COMPACT_ATOMS: atom_id res chain seq x y z
N MET A 1 7.08 38.12 23.62
CA MET A 1 6.81 37.60 22.26
C MET A 1 7.48 36.24 22.19
N GLY A 2 6.71 35.16 22.28
CA GLY A 2 7.25 33.81 22.26
C GLY A 2 7.57 33.42 20.83
N GLU A 3 8.85 33.23 20.52
CA GLU A 3 9.29 32.68 19.24
C GLU A 3 8.68 31.28 19.08
N ILE A 4 7.74 31.16 18.14
CA ILE A 4 7.24 29.87 17.66
C ILE A 4 8.40 29.23 16.92
N ARG A 5 9.11 28.32 17.61
CA ARG A 5 10.14 27.49 16.98
C ARG A 5 9.43 26.59 15.98
N TYR A 6 9.47 26.98 14.71
CA TYR A 6 9.20 26.08 13.60
C TYR A 6 10.13 24.88 13.75
N LEU A 7 9.57 23.75 14.18
CA LEU A 7 10.27 22.48 14.12
C LEU A 7 10.57 22.21 12.64
N PRO A 8 11.84 22.17 12.23
CA PRO A 8 12.17 21.88 10.85
C PRO A 8 11.85 20.41 10.62
N ASN A 9 10.77 20.17 9.87
CA ASN A 9 10.70 19.12 8.86
C ASN A 9 11.48 17.83 9.21
N ARG A 10 11.19 17.23 10.38
CA ARG A 10 11.83 15.98 10.80
C ARG A 10 11.18 14.84 10.04
N GLY A 11 11.73 14.60 8.85
CA GLY A 11 11.76 13.33 8.13
C GLY A 11 10.43 12.59 8.02
N LEU A 12 9.90 12.55 6.79
CA LEU A 12 9.37 11.34 6.16
C LEU A 12 9.41 10.15 7.12
N LEU A 13 8.26 9.64 7.59
CA LEU A 13 8.16 8.53 8.55
C LEU A 13 9.38 7.59 8.46
N LYS A 14 10.11 7.43 9.56
CA LYS A 14 11.21 6.46 9.64
C LYS A 14 10.68 5.10 9.16
N ASP A 15 11.50 4.32 8.48
CA ASP A 15 11.09 3.00 7.96
C ASP A 15 10.47 2.12 9.05
N GLU A 16 10.93 2.26 10.30
CA GLU A 16 10.34 1.65 11.49
C GLU A 16 8.83 1.94 11.66
N SER A 17 8.38 3.16 11.37
CA SER A 17 6.97 3.55 11.45
C SER A 17 6.15 2.92 10.33
N ILE A 18 6.71 2.78 9.13
CA ILE A 18 6.09 2.05 8.01
C ILE A 18 5.96 0.56 8.38
N GLN A 19 7.00 -0.03 8.95
CA GLN A 19 6.98 -1.41 9.42
C GLN A 19 5.92 -1.65 10.51
N ARG A 20 5.72 -0.69 11.43
CA ARG A 20 4.63 -0.76 12.41
C ARG A 20 3.25 -0.73 11.77
N ILE A 21 3.07 0.06 10.70
CA ILE A 21 1.80 0.08 9.94
C ILE A 21 1.57 -1.27 9.25
N VAL A 22 2.59 -1.83 8.59
CA VAL A 22 2.50 -3.15 7.97
C VAL A 22 2.18 -4.22 9.02
N ALA A 23 2.84 -4.19 10.17
CA ALA A 23 2.56 -5.13 11.26
C ALA A 23 1.13 -5.00 11.80
N ALA A 24 0.61 -3.78 11.94
CA ALA A 24 -0.78 -3.53 12.33
C ALA A 24 -1.77 -4.06 11.28
N ALA A 25 -1.47 -3.87 9.99
CA ALA A 25 -2.28 -4.43 8.91
C ALA A 25 -2.31 -5.96 8.98
N LYS A 26 -1.15 -6.61 9.15
CA LYS A 26 -1.03 -8.08 9.30
C LYS A 26 -1.78 -8.62 10.52
N ALA A 27 -1.84 -7.86 11.62
CA ALA A 27 -2.56 -8.26 12.82
C ALA A 27 -4.09 -8.24 12.64
N ASN A 28 -4.61 -7.50 11.65
CA ASN A 28 -6.02 -7.51 11.29
C ASN A 28 -6.26 -8.44 10.10
N ALA A 29 -6.78 -9.65 10.38
CA ALA A 29 -6.93 -10.69 9.36
C ALA A 29 -7.82 -10.27 8.17
N GLY A 30 -8.89 -9.52 8.41
CA GLY A 30 -9.80 -9.06 7.35
C GLY A 30 -9.13 -8.03 6.44
N LEU A 31 -8.45 -7.05 7.05
CA LEU A 31 -7.70 -6.04 6.32
C LEU A 31 -6.53 -6.64 5.53
N TRP A 32 -5.77 -7.55 6.16
CA TRP A 32 -4.65 -8.21 5.51
C TRP A 32 -5.08 -9.07 4.31
N LEU A 33 -6.26 -9.70 4.40
CA LEU A 33 -6.84 -10.41 3.27
C LEU A 33 -7.12 -9.46 2.11
N MET A 34 -7.75 -8.30 2.36
CA MET A 34 -8.01 -7.30 1.33
C MET A 34 -6.72 -6.79 0.67
N VAL A 35 -5.67 -6.54 1.47
CA VAL A 35 -4.35 -6.13 0.94
C VAL A 35 -3.77 -7.19 0.00
N LYS A 36 -3.84 -8.48 0.39
CA LYS A 36 -3.38 -9.59 -0.46
C LYS A 36 -4.19 -9.72 -1.75
N GLU A 37 -5.50 -9.52 -1.70
CA GLU A 37 -6.34 -9.50 -2.91
C GLU A 37 -5.92 -8.37 -3.87
N ARG A 38 -5.55 -7.19 -3.38
CA ARG A 38 -5.01 -6.09 -4.21
C ARG A 38 -3.64 -6.43 -4.81
N ALA A 39 -2.79 -7.14 -4.07
CA ALA A 39 -1.51 -7.62 -4.61
C ALA A 39 -1.72 -8.63 -5.76
N VAL A 40 -2.66 -9.57 -5.60
CA VAL A 40 -3.03 -10.53 -6.66
C VAL A 40 -3.63 -9.83 -7.86
N GLU A 41 -4.54 -8.88 -7.66
CA GLU A 41 -5.12 -8.08 -8.74
C GLU A 41 -4.05 -7.31 -9.51
N LYS A 42 -3.16 -6.59 -8.81
CA LYS A 42 -2.07 -5.86 -9.43
C LYS A 42 -1.17 -6.77 -10.26
N ARG A 43 -0.85 -7.98 -9.75
CA ARG A 43 -0.08 -8.99 -10.48
C ARG A 43 -0.81 -9.44 -11.75
N ALA A 44 -2.11 -9.72 -11.67
CA ALA A 44 -2.92 -10.13 -12.82
C ALA A 44 -3.01 -9.04 -13.89
N ILE A 45 -3.24 -7.79 -13.48
CA ILE A 45 -3.26 -6.62 -14.38
C ILE A 45 -1.91 -6.44 -15.06
N ASN A 46 -0.81 -6.48 -14.31
CA ASN A 46 0.53 -6.33 -14.87
C ASN A 46 0.85 -7.45 -15.88
N ALA A 47 0.51 -8.70 -15.57
CA ALA A 47 0.71 -9.82 -16.50
C ALA A 47 -0.07 -9.64 -17.81
N GLU A 48 -1.29 -9.09 -17.73
CA GLU A 48 -2.12 -8.83 -18.89
C GLU A 48 -1.65 -7.60 -19.69
N LEU A 49 -1.16 -6.55 -19.03
CA LEU A 49 -0.52 -5.40 -19.70
C LEU A 49 0.70 -5.84 -20.51
N GLU A 50 1.59 -6.65 -19.92
CA GLU A 50 2.75 -7.23 -20.60
C GLU A 50 2.31 -8.07 -21.81
N ARG A 51 1.26 -8.90 -21.65
CA ARG A 51 0.70 -9.70 -22.76
C ARG A 51 0.18 -8.83 -23.91
N LEU A 52 -0.38 -7.67 -23.60
CA LEU A 52 -0.92 -6.73 -24.57
C LEU A 52 0.14 -5.77 -25.14
N GLY A 53 1.36 -5.75 -24.60
CA GLY A 53 2.36 -4.74 -24.90
C GLY A 53 1.88 -3.32 -24.55
N ALA A 54 0.99 -3.20 -23.57
CA ALA A 54 0.37 -1.95 -23.15
C ALA A 54 1.15 -1.32 -21.99
N ASP A 55 1.04 0.00 -21.87
CA ASP A 55 1.78 0.77 -20.86
C ASP A 55 0.88 1.04 -19.63
N ALA A 56 1.48 1.43 -18.51
CA ALA A 56 0.76 1.76 -17.27
C ALA A 56 -0.28 2.89 -17.46
N LYS A 57 -0.08 3.77 -18.45
CA LYS A 57 -1.05 4.80 -18.83
C LYS A 57 -2.35 4.25 -19.42
N ASP A 58 -2.33 3.02 -19.94
CA ASP A 58 -3.48 2.34 -20.52
C ASP A 58 -4.28 1.57 -19.45
N LEU A 59 -3.80 1.52 -18.21
CA LEU A 59 -4.37 0.73 -17.13
C LEU A 59 -5.82 1.12 -16.84
N ASP A 60 -6.12 2.40 -16.70
CA ASP A 60 -7.50 2.88 -16.45
C ASP A 60 -8.46 2.60 -17.62
N ARG A 61 -7.92 2.54 -18.86
CA ARG A 61 -8.70 2.25 -20.06
C ARG A 61 -8.96 0.75 -20.21
N LEU A 62 -7.97 -0.09 -19.94
CA LEU A 62 -8.02 -1.53 -20.13
C LEU A 62 -8.65 -2.26 -18.94
N PHE A 63 -8.48 -1.72 -17.73
CA PHE A 63 -8.97 -2.27 -16.47
C PHE A 63 -9.76 -1.22 -15.67
N PRO A 64 -10.90 -0.74 -16.19
CA PRO A 64 -11.68 0.32 -15.55
C PRO A 64 -12.33 -0.11 -14.22
N THR A 65 -12.43 -1.43 -13.98
CA THR A 65 -13.12 -2.00 -12.81
C THR A 65 -12.10 -2.66 -11.88
N GLY A 66 -11.39 -1.84 -11.11
CA GLY A 66 -10.53 -2.32 -10.03
C GLY A 66 -11.32 -2.69 -8.77
N LEU A 67 -10.76 -3.60 -7.98
CA LEU A 67 -11.36 -4.00 -6.72
C LEU A 67 -11.37 -2.84 -5.72
N LYS A 68 -12.46 -2.76 -4.95
CA LYS A 68 -12.67 -1.77 -3.90
C LYS A 68 -12.65 -2.41 -2.52
N PRO A 69 -12.18 -1.71 -1.47
CA PRO A 69 -11.41 -0.47 -1.53
C PRO A 69 -10.05 -0.68 -2.24
N THR A 70 -9.53 0.37 -2.86
CA THR A 70 -8.20 0.39 -3.50
C THR A 70 -7.09 0.27 -2.45
N ILE A 71 -5.88 -0.11 -2.86
CA ILE A 71 -4.73 -0.13 -1.93
C ILE A 71 -4.45 1.24 -1.31
N ALA A 72 -4.72 2.32 -2.04
CA ALA A 72 -4.59 3.68 -1.54
C ALA A 72 -5.60 3.99 -0.44
N GLU A 73 -6.87 3.62 -0.64
CA GLU A 73 -7.93 3.77 0.36
C GLU A 73 -7.62 2.93 1.62
N LEU A 74 -7.13 1.69 1.45
CA LEU A 74 -6.72 0.83 2.56
C LEU A 74 -5.53 1.41 3.35
N ALA A 75 -4.52 1.93 2.64
CA ALA A 75 -3.37 2.56 3.28
C ALA A 75 -3.77 3.84 4.03
N ASP A 76 -4.67 4.64 3.47
CA ASP A 76 -5.14 5.88 4.09
C ASP A 76 -5.95 5.61 5.37
N GLU A 77 -6.82 4.59 5.35
CA GLU A 77 -7.57 4.18 6.54
C GLU A 77 -6.64 3.69 7.67
N LEU A 78 -5.66 2.86 7.33
CA LEU A 78 -4.64 2.37 8.26
C LEU A 78 -3.85 3.52 8.90
N VAL A 79 -3.37 4.40 8.04
CA VAL A 79 -2.54 5.53 8.43
C VAL A 79 -3.35 6.51 9.27
N SER A 80 -4.58 6.83 8.88
CA SER A 80 -5.47 7.73 9.63
C SER A 80 -5.85 7.15 11.01
N THR A 81 -6.04 5.84 11.09
CA THR A 81 -6.31 5.13 12.35
C THR A 81 -5.13 5.22 13.31
N MET A 82 -3.90 5.09 12.81
CA MET A 82 -2.69 5.07 13.63
C MET A 82 -2.11 6.48 13.89
N PHE A 83 -2.25 7.38 12.93
CA PHE A 83 -1.70 8.73 12.93
C PHE A 83 -2.83 9.67 12.53
N ARG A 84 -3.54 10.22 13.54
CA ARG A 84 -4.74 11.06 13.44
C ARG A 84 -4.76 12.15 12.35
N ASN A 85 -3.61 12.55 11.81
CA ASN A 85 -3.45 13.39 10.62
C ASN A 85 -2.19 12.93 9.86
N CYS A 86 -2.30 12.69 8.56
CA CYS A 86 -1.14 12.26 7.77
C CYS A 86 -0.86 13.17 6.57
N LEU A 87 0.42 13.30 6.22
CA LEU A 87 0.87 13.96 5.01
C LEU A 87 0.66 13.00 3.81
N PRO A 88 0.18 13.49 2.66
CA PRO A 88 -0.09 12.67 1.47
C PRO A 88 1.12 11.82 1.00
N GLU A 89 2.34 12.34 1.21
CA GLU A 89 3.61 11.70 0.84
C GLU A 89 3.89 10.39 1.59
N ILE A 90 3.21 10.15 2.72
CA ILE A 90 3.36 8.93 3.53
C ILE A 90 2.50 7.80 2.93
N GLY A 91 1.36 8.14 2.33
CA GLY A 91 0.42 7.17 1.77
C GLY A 91 1.07 6.29 0.71
N SER A 92 1.83 6.87 -0.23
CA SER A 92 2.48 6.12 -1.31
C SER A 92 3.52 5.11 -0.79
N ARG A 93 4.32 5.51 0.21
CA ARG A 93 5.33 4.61 0.82
C ARG A 93 4.68 3.45 1.55
N VAL A 94 3.57 3.70 2.25
CA VAL A 94 2.79 2.67 2.95
C VAL A 94 2.12 1.72 1.96
N GLN A 95 1.54 2.25 0.87
CA GLN A 95 0.95 1.43 -0.20
C GLN A 95 1.98 0.44 -0.77
N THR A 96 3.16 0.93 -1.13
CA THR A 96 4.24 0.07 -1.65
C THR A 96 4.65 -0.98 -0.63
N ALA A 97 4.89 -0.60 0.63
CA ALA A 97 5.32 -1.54 1.67
C ALA A 97 4.26 -2.61 1.98
N LEU A 98 2.96 -2.27 1.92
CA LEU A 98 1.87 -3.23 2.07
C LEU A 98 1.84 -4.24 0.93
N LEU A 99 2.01 -3.78 -0.31
CA LEU A 99 2.04 -4.65 -1.49
C LEU A 99 3.25 -5.57 -1.46
N GLU A 100 4.45 -5.05 -1.21
CA GLU A 100 5.68 -5.86 -1.12
C GLU A 100 5.57 -6.93 -0.02
N ALA A 101 5.03 -6.57 1.15
CA ALA A 101 4.84 -7.51 2.25
C ALA A 101 3.79 -8.60 1.92
N ALA A 102 2.74 -8.24 1.17
CA ALA A 102 1.72 -9.18 0.72
C ALA A 102 2.25 -10.10 -0.39
N GLU A 103 2.95 -9.56 -1.38
CA GLU A 103 3.61 -10.32 -2.45
C GLU A 103 4.60 -11.34 -1.87
N SER A 104 5.44 -10.92 -0.92
CA SER A 104 6.39 -11.80 -0.24
C SER A 104 5.72 -12.96 0.50
N GLU A 105 4.56 -12.75 1.12
CA GLU A 105 3.80 -13.84 1.76
C GLU A 105 3.11 -14.75 0.73
N LEU A 106 2.59 -14.20 -0.36
CA LEU A 106 1.96 -14.98 -1.43
C LEU A 106 2.98 -15.88 -2.14
N ASP A 107 4.19 -15.37 -2.36
CA ASP A 107 5.27 -16.13 -3.00
C ASP A 107 5.85 -17.19 -2.05
N GLY A 108 5.97 -16.87 -0.76
CA GLY A 108 6.37 -17.83 0.28
C GLY A 108 5.33 -18.93 0.52
N GLY A 109 4.04 -18.64 0.31
CA GLY A 109 2.95 -19.61 0.41
C GLY A 109 2.80 -20.52 -0.83
N SER A 110 3.38 -20.15 -1.98
CA SER A 110 3.35 -20.96 -3.20
C SER A 110 4.33 -22.16 -3.18
N LEU A 111 5.07 -22.33 -2.08
CA LEU A 111 6.11 -23.34 -1.89
C LEU A 111 5.64 -24.43 -0.90
N GLN A 112 4.44 -24.98 -1.10
CA GLN A 112 4.08 -26.28 -0.53
C GLN A 112 3.39 -27.16 -1.59
N PRO A 113 3.93 -28.35 -1.88
CA PRO A 113 3.37 -29.32 -2.82
C PRO A 113 2.10 -30.02 -2.29
#